data_AF-A0A239P0C7-F1
#
_entry.id   AF-A0A239P0C7-F1
#
_cell.length_a   1.000
_cell.length_b   1.000
_cell.length_c   1.000
_cell.angle_alpha   90.00
_cell.angle_beta   90.00
_cell.angle_gamma   90.00
#
_symmetry.space_group_name_H-M   'P 1'
#
loop_
_entity.id
_entity.type
_entity.pdbx_description
1 polymer ?
#
loop_
_entity_poly.entity_id
_entity_poly.type
_entity_poly.pdbx_seq_one_letter_code
_entity_poly.pdbx_strand_id
1 'polypeptide(L)'
;MIGFRLSAQRPPDPRRINDVVVQRIEHVYEVDPALMRDHFQQHDFPAWDTRRIVDSRWEHLAWMHAHWADSVVSGEELMSTEE
;
A
#
# COMPACT_ATOMS: atom_id res chain seq x y z
N MET A 1 -24.21 -10.67 -20.61
CA MET A 1 -23.66 -10.89 -19.25
C MET A 1 -22.67 -9.77 -19.00
N ILE A 2 -23.08 -8.73 -18.27
CA ILE A 2 -22.20 -7.58 -17.96
C ILE A 2 -21.23 -8.06 -16.88
N GLY A 3 -19.97 -8.27 -17.26
CA GLY A 3 -18.93 -8.76 -16.35
C GLY A 3 -18.66 -7.75 -15.24
N PHE A 4 -18.48 -8.25 -14.02
CA PHE A 4 -18.06 -7.47 -12.85
C PHE A 4 -16.70 -6.80 -13.15
N ARG A 5 -16.66 -5.46 -13.09
CA ARG A 5 -15.42 -4.69 -13.22
C ARG A 5 -15.18 -3.93 -11.92
N LEU A 6 -14.12 -4.29 -11.20
CA LEU A 6 -13.73 -3.63 -9.96
C LEU A 6 -13.47 -2.13 -10.17
N SER A 7 -12.86 -1.76 -11.31
CA SER A 7 -12.61 -0.37 -11.70
C SER A 7 -13.88 0.48 -11.88
N ALA A 8 -15.05 -0.14 -12.08
CA ALA A 8 -16.33 0.55 -12.22
C ALA A 8 -17.07 0.76 -10.89
N GLN A 9 -16.51 0.25 -9.78
CA GLN A 9 -17.09 0.43 -8.44
C GLN A 9 -16.53 1.67 -7.76
N ARG A 10 -17.34 2.30 -6.91
CA ARG A 10 -16.85 3.37 -6.04
C ARG A 10 -15.95 2.75 -4.95
N PRO A 11 -14.69 3.18 -4.80
CA PRO A 11 -13.87 2.75 -3.69
C PRO A 11 -14.44 3.24 -2.35
N PRO A 12 -14.15 2.54 -1.23
CA PRO A 12 -14.59 2.99 0.08
C PRO A 12 -14.05 4.39 0.39
N ASP A 13 -14.83 5.17 1.15
CA ASP A 13 -14.37 6.48 1.60
C ASP A 13 -13.21 6.29 2.62
N PRO A 14 -12.14 7.12 2.58
CA PRO A 14 -11.02 6.98 3.49
C PRO A 14 -11.42 7.13 4.96
N ARG A 15 -10.85 6.29 5.82
CA ARG A 15 -11.06 6.32 7.27
C ARG A 15 -9.93 7.08 7.96
N ARG A 16 -10.25 8.15 8.69
CA ARG A 16 -9.24 8.87 9.50
C ARG A 16 -8.73 8.00 10.64
N ILE A 17 -7.42 7.89 10.79
CA ILE A 17 -6.76 7.12 11.86
C ILE A 17 -6.33 8.06 12.99
N ASN A 18 -5.71 9.18 12.63
CA ASN A 18 -5.31 10.23 13.56
C ASN A 18 -5.25 11.57 12.82
N ASP A 19 -4.60 12.58 13.41
CA ASP A 19 -4.55 13.91 12.82
C ASP A 19 -3.71 14.03 11.55
N VAL A 20 -2.83 13.06 11.30
CA VAL A 20 -1.88 13.07 10.18
C VAL A 20 -2.19 11.99 9.15
N VAL A 21 -2.84 10.89 9.56
CA VAL A 21 -2.93 9.66 8.76
C VAL A 21 -4.39 9.29 8.47
N VAL A 22 -4.64 8.96 7.21
CA VAL A 22 -5.88 8.34 6.74
C VAL A 22 -5.58 6.94 6.21
N GLN A 23 -6.51 6.03 6.39
CA GLN A 23 -6.51 4.71 5.76
C GLN A 23 -7.45 4.76 4.55
N ARG A 24 -6.89 4.58 3.34
CA ARG A 24 -7.68 4.65 2.10
C ARG A 24 -8.42 3.33 1.81
N ILE A 25 -7.71 2.23 1.99
CA ILE A 25 -8.19 0.85 1.87
C ILE A 25 -7.50 0.02 2.95
N GLU A 26 -7.96 -1.21 3.17
CA GLU A 26 -7.42 -2.08 4.21
C GLU A 26 -5.89 -2.19 4.10
N HIS A 27 -5.20 -1.95 5.22
CA HIS A 27 -3.73 -1.92 5.34
C HIS A 27 -2.97 -0.88 4.49
N VAL A 28 -3.65 0.06 3.82
CA VAL A 28 -3.00 1.16 3.08
C VAL A 28 -3.24 2.48 3.79
N TYR A 29 -2.15 3.04 4.32
CA TYR A 29 -2.13 4.27 5.10
C TYR A 29 -1.39 5.36 4.33
N GLU A 30 -1.97 6.56 4.31
CA GLU A 30 -1.44 7.73 3.63
C GLU A 30 -1.47 8.92 4.59
N VAL A 31 -0.56 9.88 4.40
CA VAL A 31 -0.69 11.19 5.03
C VAL A 31 -1.96 11.84 4.47
N ASP A 32 -2.76 12.49 5.33
CA ASP A 32 -3.99 13.17 4.92
C ASP A 32 -3.68 14.16 3.77
N PRO A 33 -4.28 13.97 2.58
CA PRO A 33 -4.06 14.86 1.44
C PRO A 33 -4.35 16.32 1.73
N ALA A 34 -5.19 16.62 2.74
CA ALA A 34 -5.46 17.98 3.17
C ALA A 34 -4.22 18.68 3.73
N LEU A 35 -3.25 17.94 4.27
CA LEU A 35 -1.97 18.44 4.79
C LEU A 35 -0.90 18.58 3.69
N MET A 36 -1.16 18.06 2.49
CA MET A 36 -0.20 17.90 1.39
C MET A 36 -0.58 18.80 0.20
N ARG A 37 -0.66 20.12 0.42
CA ARG A 37 -1.13 21.10 -0.59
C ARG A 37 -0.07 22.07 -1.09
N ASP A 38 0.72 22.65 -0.18
CA ASP A 38 1.55 23.83 -0.50
C ASP A 38 2.97 23.47 -0.95
N HIS A 39 3.58 22.43 -0.35
CA HIS A 39 4.98 22.06 -0.60
C HIS A 39 5.16 20.70 -1.26
N PHE A 40 4.25 19.76 -1.01
CA PHE A 40 4.28 18.42 -1.58
C PHE A 40 2.86 18.00 -1.91
N GLN A 41 2.53 17.96 -3.20
CA GLN A 41 1.23 17.50 -3.67
C GLN A 41 1.28 15.98 -3.88
N GLN A 42 0.31 15.28 -3.30
CA GLN A 42 0.14 13.85 -3.60
C GLN A 42 -0.41 13.67 -5.01
N HIS A 43 0.08 12.64 -5.70
CA HIS A 43 -0.48 12.25 -7.00
C HIS A 43 -1.86 11.65 -6.80
N ASP A 44 -2.84 12.06 -7.62
CA ASP A 44 -4.18 11.50 -7.59
C ASP A 44 -4.23 10.16 -8.33
N PHE A 45 -3.93 9.08 -7.60
CA PHE A 45 -4.06 7.72 -8.11
C PHE A 45 -5.46 7.15 -7.82
N PRO A 46 -6.11 6.52 -8.82
CA PRO A 46 -7.35 5.80 -8.59
C PRO A 46 -7.18 4.73 -7.50
N ALA A 47 -8.03 4.73 -6.48
CA ALA A 47 -7.87 3.85 -5.32
C ALA A 47 -7.85 2.35 -5.69
N TRP A 48 -8.56 1.93 -6.75
CA TRP A 48 -8.51 0.55 -7.23
C TRP A 48 -7.20 0.17 -7.91
N ASP A 49 -6.51 1.13 -8.54
CA ASP A 49 -5.16 0.90 -9.04
C ASP A 49 -4.18 0.78 -7.88
N THR A 50 -4.30 1.62 -6.85
CA THR A 50 -3.52 1.47 -5.61
C THR A 50 -3.73 0.09 -4.99
N ARG A 51 -5.00 -0.36 -4.84
CA ARG A 51 -5.31 -1.69 -4.33
C ARG A 51 -4.63 -2.78 -5.14
N ARG A 52 -4.78 -2.73 -6.47
CA ARG A 52 -4.17 -3.71 -7.39
C ARG A 52 -2.66 -3.76 -7.22
N ILE A 53 -1.99 -2.61 -7.18
CA ILE A 53 -0.53 -2.53 -7.02
C ILE A 53 -0.10 -3.11 -5.67
N VAL A 54 -0.78 -2.73 -4.59
CA VAL A 54 -0.48 -3.20 -3.24
C VAL A 54 -0.69 -4.71 -3.12
N ASP A 55 -1.77 -5.25 -3.71
CA ASP A 55 -2.03 -6.69 -3.72
C ASP A 55 -0.96 -7.47 -4.49
N SER A 56 -0.51 -6.95 -5.64
CA SER A 56 0.57 -7.55 -6.41
C SER A 56 1.94 -7.46 -5.73
N ARG A 57 2.11 -6.61 -4.70
CA ARG A 57 3.40 -6.42 -4.01
C ARG A 57 3.93 -7.72 -3.41
N TRP A 58 3.08 -8.52 -2.79
CA TRP A 58 3.51 -9.75 -2.12
C TRP A 58 3.99 -10.81 -3.11
N GLU A 59 3.27 -10.98 -4.21
CA GLU A 59 3.68 -11.87 -5.30
C GLU A 59 5.00 -11.41 -5.93
N HIS A 60 5.14 -10.11 -6.17
CA HIS A 60 6.38 -9.55 -6.70
C HIS A 60 7.57 -9.76 -5.75
N LEU A 61 7.41 -9.52 -4.45
CA LEU A 61 8.45 -9.77 -3.45
C LEU A 61 8.81 -11.25 -3.37
N ALA A 62 7.81 -12.14 -3.38
CA ALA A 62 8.05 -13.58 -3.39
C ALA A 62 8.85 -14.01 -4.64
N TRP A 63 8.52 -13.48 -5.80
CA TRP A 63 9.28 -13.71 -7.02
C TRP A 63 10.72 -13.19 -6.90
N MET A 64 10.91 -11.96 -6.39
CA MET A 64 12.23 -11.38 -6.18
C MET A 64 13.09 -12.23 -5.26
N HIS A 65 12.53 -12.67 -4.13
CA HIS A 65 13.23 -13.54 -3.18
C HIS A 65 13.64 -14.88 -3.81
N ALA A 66 12.74 -15.51 -4.57
CA ALA A 66 13.01 -16.81 -5.18
C ALA A 66 14.09 -16.78 -6.27
N HIS A 67 14.30 -15.63 -6.93
CA HIS A 67 15.22 -15.53 -8.07
C HIS A 67 16.54 -14.84 -7.73
N TRP A 68 16.56 -13.97 -6.73
CA TRP A 68 17.69 -13.07 -6.50
C TRP A 68 18.24 -13.10 -5.07
N ALA A 69 17.53 -13.66 -4.10
CA ALA A 69 17.98 -13.68 -2.71
C ALA A 69 18.56 -15.06 -2.34
N ASP A 70 19.79 -15.07 -1.82
CA ASP A 70 20.37 -16.28 -1.22
C ASP A 70 19.70 -16.62 0.13
N SER A 71 19.23 -15.61 0.85
CA SER A 71 18.46 -15.74 2.09
C SER A 71 17.51 -14.56 2.30
N VAL A 72 16.44 -14.78 3.07
CA VAL A 72 15.47 -13.76 3.49
C VAL A 72 15.37 -13.83 5.01
N VAL A 73 15.67 -12.73 5.68
CA VAL A 73 15.59 -12.59 7.14
C VAL A 73 14.49 -11.60 7.49
N SER A 74 13.74 -11.90 8.55
CA SER A 74 12.74 -10.96 9.06
C SER A 74 13.41 -9.76 9.75
N GLY A 75 12.66 -8.65 9.86
CA GLY A 75 13.14 -7.49 10.63
C GLY A 75 13.38 -7.82 12.10
N GLU A 76 12.59 -8.74 12.67
CA GLU A 76 12.79 -9.22 14.04
C GLU A 76 14.11 -9.99 14.19
N GLU A 77 14.43 -10.89 13.25
CA GLU A 77 15.70 -11.62 13.24
C GLU A 77 16.90 -10.67 13.16
N LEU A 78 16.82 -9.63 12.32
CA LEU A 78 17.85 -8.60 12.22
C LEU A 78 18.08 -7.90 13.57
N MET A 79 17.02 -7.49 14.25
CA MET A 79 17.11 -6.80 15.53
C MET A 79 17.63 -7.71 16.65
N SER A 80 17.30 -9.01 16.61
CA SER A 80 17.79 -9.99 17.60
C SER A 80 19.29 -10.29 17.51
N THR A 81 19.95 -9.87 16.42
CA THR A 81 21.39 -10.07 16.21
C THR A 81 22.23 -8.88 16.71
N GLU A 82 21.58 -7.78 17.11
CA GLU A 82 22.23 -6.56 17.60
C GLU A 82 22.34 -6.47 19.14
N GLU A 83 21.87 -7.50 19.88
CA GLU A 83 22.08 -7.68 21.34
C GLU A 83 23.25 -8.63 21.65
#